data_AF-A0A7C5Z839-F1
#
_entry.id   AF-A0A7C5Z839-F1
#
_cell.length_a   1.000
_cell.length_b   1.000
_cell.length_c   1.000
_cell.angle_alpha   90.00
_cell.angle_beta   90.00
_cell.angle_gamma   90.00
#
_symmetry.space_group_name_H-M   'P 1'
#
loop_
_entity.id
_entity.type
_entity.pdbx_description
1 polymer ?
#
loop_
_entity_poly.entity_id
_entity_poly.type
_entity_poly.pdbx_seq_one_letter_code
_entity_poly.pdbx_strand_id
1 'polypeptide(L)'
;MQTQMNVLPTAPQPDFDRPLGPATPGLPAERRLVQRVFERCDEVIEEACAASSVPPEFLGALAANESGGCADATRFEPAVYRHLQAVAEGRSPAFGTVTVTELNHEVAELLPANDAALHARYLTDAFAAAHSKDLQSATDEILRELATSWGYTQIMGYHMIGRPGEVRQLLEPRFHFRMAIRLLSEFIVDYQVDPRREFAPMFCCWNTGRPYGRTFDPNYVEKGLRRMQIYRQFRQIRAAR
;
A
#
# COMPACT_ATOMS: atom_id res chain seq x y z
N MET A 1 36.05 -29.20 4.75
CA MET A 1 35.25 -28.45 3.76
C MET A 1 34.32 -27.53 4.53
N GLN A 2 34.62 -26.23 4.59
CA GLN A 2 33.76 -25.20 5.18
C GLN A 2 32.94 -24.57 4.05
N THR A 3 31.63 -24.63 4.17
CA THR A 3 30.68 -24.00 3.25
C THR A 3 30.58 -22.52 3.59
N GLN A 4 31.08 -21.65 2.70
CA GLN A 4 30.85 -20.20 2.78
C GLN A 4 29.36 -19.92 2.52
N MET A 5 28.67 -19.37 3.50
CA MET A 5 27.37 -18.73 3.30
C MET A 5 27.60 -17.38 2.62
N ASN A 6 27.10 -17.25 1.38
CA ASN A 6 27.03 -15.98 0.67
C ASN A 6 26.07 -15.04 1.41
N VAL A 7 26.61 -14.02 2.08
CA VAL A 7 25.84 -12.86 2.54
C VAL A 7 25.68 -11.93 1.34
N LEU A 8 24.46 -11.81 0.83
CA LEU A 8 24.12 -10.85 -0.22
C LEU A 8 24.14 -9.41 0.35
N PRO A 9 24.58 -8.41 -0.44
CA PRO A 9 24.81 -7.07 0.06
C PRO A 9 23.48 -6.37 0.35
N THR A 10 23.28 -5.97 1.60
CA THR A 10 22.20 -5.11 2.06
C THR A 10 22.42 -3.70 1.49
N ALA A 11 21.44 -3.13 0.80
CA ALA A 11 21.52 -1.73 0.38
C ALA A 11 21.68 -0.83 1.63
N PRO A 12 22.55 0.19 1.60
CA PRO A 12 22.76 1.05 2.75
C PRO A 12 21.47 1.78 3.11
N GLN A 13 21.00 1.60 4.34
CA GLN A 13 19.86 2.37 4.84
C GLN A 13 20.29 3.81 5.08
N PRO A 14 19.47 4.81 4.70
CA PRO A 14 19.79 6.19 4.98
C PRO A 14 19.79 6.41 6.50
N ASP A 15 20.86 7.03 7.00
CA ASP A 15 20.94 7.53 8.36
C ASP A 15 19.89 8.63 8.55
N PHE A 16 18.84 8.31 9.31
CA PHE A 16 17.69 9.19 9.53
C PHE A 16 17.99 10.37 10.46
N ASP A 17 19.16 10.38 11.10
CA ASP A 17 19.64 11.49 11.94
C ASP A 17 20.51 12.48 11.14
N ARG A 18 20.82 12.17 9.87
CA ARG A 18 21.64 13.03 9.02
C ARG A 18 20.81 14.15 8.39
N PRO A 19 21.24 15.44 8.51
CA PRO A 19 20.60 16.53 7.79
C PRO A 19 20.66 16.31 6.28
N LEU A 20 19.55 16.62 5.58
CA LEU A 20 19.50 16.60 4.12
C LEU A 20 20.60 17.50 3.54
N GLY A 21 21.41 16.94 2.64
CA GLY A 21 22.42 17.67 1.85
C GLY A 21 21.81 18.74 0.93
N PRO A 22 22.62 19.44 0.11
CA PRO A 22 22.20 20.65 -0.61
C PRO A 22 20.99 20.41 -1.52
N ALA A 23 20.23 21.50 -1.73
CA ALA A 23 18.88 21.54 -2.30
C ALA A 23 18.69 20.64 -3.54
N THR A 24 18.02 19.51 -3.35
CA THR A 24 17.62 18.61 -4.43
C THR A 24 16.47 19.25 -5.24
N PRO A 25 16.48 19.18 -6.58
CA PRO A 25 15.36 19.60 -7.41
C PRO A 25 14.04 18.99 -6.91
N GLY A 26 12.98 19.81 -6.84
CA GLY A 26 11.63 19.37 -6.42
C GLY A 26 11.33 19.43 -4.91
N LEU A 27 12.30 19.71 -4.03
CA LEU A 27 12.09 19.84 -2.57
C LEU A 27 10.89 20.74 -2.19
N PRO A 28 10.64 21.91 -2.85
CA PRO A 28 9.49 22.75 -2.52
C PRO A 28 8.14 22.11 -2.86
N ALA A 29 8.06 21.33 -3.95
CA ALA A 29 6.84 20.64 -4.35
C ALA A 29 6.55 19.45 -3.41
N GLU A 30 7.58 18.68 -3.09
CA GLU A 30 7.52 17.58 -2.11
C GLU A 30 7.07 18.08 -0.75
N ARG A 31 7.67 19.19 -0.27
CA ARG A 31 7.30 19.79 1.02
C ARG A 31 5.85 20.24 1.07
N ARG A 32 5.33 20.86 0.00
CA ARG A 32 3.92 21.25 -0.09
C ARG A 32 2.97 20.06 -0.05
N LEU A 33 3.32 18.97 -0.72
CA LEU A 33 2.50 17.77 -0.76
C LEU A 33 2.42 17.12 0.64
N VAL A 34 3.56 16.97 1.31
CA VAL A 34 3.61 16.46 2.69
C VAL A 34 2.91 17.40 3.67
N GLN A 35 3.06 18.71 3.49
CA GLN A 35 2.38 19.72 4.31
C GLN A 35 0.86 19.57 4.24
N ARG A 36 0.29 19.36 3.05
CA ARG A 36 -1.16 19.12 2.92
C ARG A 36 -1.62 17.89 3.70
N VAL A 37 -0.85 16.80 3.65
CA VAL A 37 -1.17 15.60 4.44
C VAL A 37 -1.09 15.92 5.93
N PHE A 38 -0.02 16.59 6.37
CA PHE A 38 0.18 16.97 7.75
C PHE A 38 -0.98 17.81 8.31
N GLU A 39 -1.33 18.90 7.62
CA GLU A 39 -2.39 19.83 8.03
C GLU A 39 -3.76 19.16 8.10
N ARG A 40 -4.05 18.18 7.24
CA ARG A 40 -5.35 17.52 7.17
C ARG A 40 -5.48 16.28 8.04
N CYS A 41 -4.37 15.56 8.23
CA CYS A 41 -4.41 14.18 8.69
C CYS A 41 -3.56 13.89 9.93
N ASP A 42 -2.69 14.80 10.39
CA ASP A 42 -1.73 14.43 11.44
C ASP A 42 -2.41 13.95 12.73
N GLU A 43 -3.48 14.61 13.18
CA GLU A 43 -4.21 14.19 14.39
C GLU A 43 -4.81 12.78 14.26
N VAL A 44 -5.43 12.47 13.11
CA VAL A 44 -6.04 11.15 12.87
C VAL A 44 -4.99 10.06 12.60
N ILE A 45 -3.85 10.43 12.01
CA ILE A 45 -2.70 9.53 11.83
C ILE A 45 -2.08 9.21 13.19
N GLU A 46 -1.87 10.21 14.04
CA GLU A 46 -1.35 10.05 15.40
C GLU A 46 -2.26 9.15 16.22
N GLU A 47 -3.57 9.35 16.16
CA GLU A 47 -4.54 8.48 16.82
C GLU A 47 -4.48 7.03 16.29
N ALA A 48 -4.43 6.83 14.97
CA ALA A 48 -4.34 5.49 14.39
C ALA A 48 -3.03 4.78 14.76
N CYS A 49 -1.93 5.53 14.84
CA CYS A 49 -0.61 5.01 15.23
C CYS A 49 -0.49 4.74 16.74
N ALA A 50 -1.33 5.32 17.60
CA ALA A 50 -1.19 5.22 19.05
C ALA A 50 -1.18 3.77 19.59
N ALA A 51 -1.87 2.85 18.90
CA ALA A 51 -1.92 1.42 19.23
C ALA A 51 -1.03 0.54 18.32
N SER A 52 -0.11 1.16 17.56
CA SER A 52 0.69 0.51 16.53
C SER A 52 2.18 0.79 16.71
N SER A 53 3.03 -0.07 16.15
CA SER A 53 4.48 0.19 16.07
C SER A 53 4.88 0.97 14.81
N VAL A 54 3.93 1.25 13.91
CA VAL A 54 4.15 2.07 12.70
C VAL A 54 4.19 3.55 13.11
N PRO A 55 5.25 4.29 12.79
CA PRO A 55 5.36 5.69 13.19
C PRO A 55 4.47 6.61 12.33
N PRO A 56 3.93 7.71 12.89
CA PRO A 56 3.08 8.67 12.16
C PRO A 56 3.69 9.19 10.85
N GLU A 57 5.00 9.44 10.83
CA GLU A 57 5.67 9.90 9.60
C GLU A 57 5.60 8.88 8.46
N PHE A 58 5.51 7.59 8.75
CA PHE A 58 5.36 6.56 7.72
C PHE A 58 3.99 6.68 7.04
N LEU A 59 2.90 6.73 7.80
CA LEU A 59 1.55 6.91 7.23
C LEU A 59 1.40 8.26 6.52
N GLY A 60 1.97 9.32 7.08
CA GLY A 60 1.99 10.64 6.45
C GLY A 60 2.71 10.63 5.09
N ALA A 61 3.86 9.96 5.02
CA ALA A 61 4.60 9.79 3.78
C ALA A 61 3.91 8.84 2.78
N LEU A 62 3.25 7.79 3.28
CA LEU A 62 2.48 6.87 2.46
C LEU A 62 1.27 7.56 1.82
N ALA A 63 0.50 8.32 2.58
CA ALA A 63 -0.60 9.12 2.04
C ALA A 63 -0.13 10.16 1.01
N ALA A 64 1.05 10.72 1.24
CA ALA A 64 1.72 11.58 0.27
C ALA A 64 2.10 10.82 -1.03
N ASN A 65 2.63 9.60 -0.91
CA ASN A 65 2.95 8.72 -2.04
C ASN A 65 1.74 8.35 -2.87
N GLU A 66 0.65 7.98 -2.23
CA GLU A 66 -0.48 7.32 -2.88
C GLU A 66 -1.50 8.30 -3.46
N SER A 67 -1.85 9.36 -2.71
CA SER A 67 -2.88 10.31 -3.15
C SER A 67 -2.45 11.77 -3.11
N GLY A 68 -1.25 12.06 -2.62
CA GLY A 68 -0.80 13.43 -2.39
C GLY A 68 -1.63 14.19 -1.34
N GLY A 69 -2.29 13.46 -0.43
CA GLY A 69 -3.19 13.99 0.60
C GLY A 69 -4.63 14.25 0.14
N CYS A 70 -5.03 13.63 -0.97
CA CYS A 70 -6.38 13.69 -1.51
C CYS A 70 -7.25 12.61 -0.84
N ALA A 71 -8.35 13.02 -0.19
CA ALA A 71 -9.21 12.14 0.61
C ALA A 71 -10.18 11.32 -0.25
N ASP A 72 -10.58 11.88 -1.39
CA ASP A 72 -11.51 11.33 -2.38
C ASP A 72 -10.79 10.76 -3.60
N ALA A 73 -9.47 10.55 -3.52
CA ALA A 73 -8.73 9.89 -4.58
C ALA A 73 -9.23 8.46 -4.77
N THR A 74 -9.69 8.14 -5.97
CA THR A 74 -10.13 6.80 -6.35
C THR A 74 -9.52 6.39 -7.68
N ARG A 75 -9.11 5.13 -7.81
CA ARG A 75 -8.66 4.56 -9.09
C ARG A 75 -9.31 3.20 -9.31
N PHE A 76 -10.10 3.08 -10.37
CA PHE A 76 -10.69 1.81 -10.78
C PHE A 76 -9.62 0.94 -11.44
N GLU A 77 -9.57 -0.36 -11.08
CA GLU A 77 -8.65 -1.35 -11.63
C GLU A 77 -9.41 -2.37 -12.50
N PRO A 78 -9.44 -2.20 -13.84
CA PRO A 78 -10.20 -3.08 -14.73
C PRO A 78 -9.78 -4.54 -14.65
N ALA A 79 -8.51 -4.82 -14.37
CA ALA A 79 -8.00 -6.18 -14.22
C ALA A 79 -8.56 -6.87 -12.98
N VAL A 80 -8.60 -6.15 -11.85
CA VAL A 80 -9.20 -6.63 -10.61
C VAL A 80 -10.70 -6.85 -10.78
N TYR A 81 -11.40 -5.91 -11.42
CA TYR A 81 -12.82 -6.05 -11.71
C TYR A 81 -13.15 -7.30 -12.54
N ARG A 82 -12.43 -7.50 -13.67
CA ARG A 82 -12.62 -8.70 -14.51
C ARG A 82 -12.42 -9.98 -13.71
N HIS A 83 -11.48 -9.96 -12.77
CA HIS A 83 -11.25 -11.10 -11.92
C HIS A 83 -12.40 -11.34 -10.94
N LEU A 84 -12.79 -10.32 -10.17
CA LEU A 84 -13.91 -10.42 -9.22
C LEU A 84 -15.20 -10.86 -9.93
N GLN A 85 -15.43 -10.36 -11.14
CA GLN A 85 -16.52 -10.79 -12.01
C GLN A 85 -16.41 -12.28 -12.39
N ALA A 86 -15.23 -12.76 -12.77
CA ALA A 86 -15.03 -14.18 -13.06
C ALA A 86 -15.32 -15.09 -11.86
N VAL A 87 -14.99 -14.64 -10.64
CA VAL A 87 -15.32 -15.36 -9.40
C VAL A 87 -16.83 -15.32 -9.11
N ALA A 88 -17.45 -14.15 -9.23
CA ALA A 88 -18.89 -13.97 -9.05
C ALA A 88 -19.72 -14.84 -10.02
N GLU A 89 -19.20 -15.08 -11.22
CA GLU A 89 -19.86 -15.93 -12.22
C GLU A 89 -19.46 -17.41 -12.12
N GLY A 90 -18.68 -17.80 -11.11
CA GLY A 90 -18.21 -19.17 -10.90
C GLY A 90 -17.25 -19.68 -11.98
N ARG A 91 -16.70 -18.79 -12.81
CA ARG A 91 -15.81 -19.12 -13.93
C ARG A 91 -14.34 -19.19 -13.56
N SER A 92 -13.93 -18.59 -12.44
CA SER A 92 -12.57 -18.70 -11.93
C SER A 92 -12.58 -19.07 -10.46
N PRO A 93 -11.71 -20.02 -10.03
CA PRO A 93 -11.41 -20.17 -8.62
C PRO A 93 -10.37 -19.14 -8.10
N ALA A 94 -9.58 -18.43 -8.93
CA ALA A 94 -8.40 -17.64 -8.46
C ALA A 94 -8.03 -16.33 -9.21
N PHE A 95 -7.31 -15.43 -8.50
CA PHE A 95 -6.34 -14.43 -9.00
C PHE A 95 -5.14 -14.24 -8.06
N GLY A 96 -4.19 -15.14 -8.20
CA GLY A 96 -2.92 -15.12 -7.49
C GLY A 96 -1.97 -16.11 -8.15
N THR A 97 -0.94 -16.57 -7.44
CA THR A 97 0.18 -17.32 -8.03
C THR A 97 -0.23 -18.53 -8.90
N VAL A 98 -0.25 -18.32 -10.22
CA VAL A 98 -0.42 -19.31 -11.31
C VAL A 98 0.93 -19.86 -11.75
N THR A 99 1.03 -21.19 -12.00
CA THR A 99 1.61 -21.80 -13.21
C THR A 99 0.81 -23.07 -13.56
N VAL A 100 0.68 -23.53 -14.82
CA VAL A 100 1.78 -23.93 -15.72
C VAL A 100 1.49 -23.57 -17.19
N THR A 101 2.17 -22.49 -17.60
CA THR A 101 2.96 -22.35 -18.83
C THR A 101 2.40 -21.59 -20.04
N GLU A 102 1.11 -21.62 -20.40
CA GLU A 102 0.73 -21.10 -21.73
C GLU A 102 -0.45 -20.13 -21.80
N LEU A 103 -1.20 -19.93 -20.72
CA LEU A 103 -2.50 -19.26 -20.82
C LEU A 103 -2.51 -17.78 -20.41
N ASN A 104 -1.48 -16.99 -20.77
CA ASN A 104 -1.59 -15.52 -20.90
C ASN A 104 -0.32 -14.81 -21.46
N HIS A 105 0.31 -15.33 -22.53
CA HIS A 105 1.33 -14.53 -23.23
C HIS A 105 0.73 -13.28 -23.91
N GLU A 106 -0.57 -13.27 -24.24
CA GLU A 106 -1.22 -12.12 -24.90
C GLU A 106 -1.96 -11.14 -23.96
N VAL A 107 -2.10 -11.44 -22.65
CA VAL A 107 -2.79 -10.53 -21.71
C VAL A 107 -1.81 -9.81 -20.76
N ALA A 108 -0.57 -10.29 -20.67
CA ALA A 108 0.49 -9.63 -19.91
C ALA A 108 1.12 -8.42 -20.61
N GLU A 109 0.96 -8.26 -21.93
CA GLU A 109 1.51 -7.10 -22.66
C GLU A 109 0.61 -5.87 -22.68
N LEU A 110 -0.67 -6.00 -22.32
CA LEU A 110 -1.64 -4.88 -22.32
C LEU A 110 -1.85 -4.24 -20.94
N LEU A 111 -1.20 -4.74 -19.90
CA LEU A 111 -1.27 -4.19 -18.55
C LEU A 111 0.14 -3.91 -18.06
N PRO A 112 0.49 -2.67 -17.68
CA PRO A 112 1.73 -2.40 -16.98
C PRO A 112 1.82 -3.33 -15.77
N ALA A 113 3.03 -3.82 -15.48
CA ALA A 113 3.36 -4.77 -14.39
C ALA A 113 3.15 -4.21 -12.97
N ASN A 114 2.25 -3.25 -12.80
CA ASN A 114 1.94 -2.67 -11.51
C ASN A 114 0.89 -3.53 -10.88
N ASP A 115 1.11 -3.83 -9.61
CA ASP A 115 0.07 -4.29 -8.70
C ASP A 115 -0.34 -5.77 -8.81
N ALA A 116 0.11 -6.51 -9.83
CA ALA A 116 -0.17 -7.95 -9.93
C ALA A 116 0.28 -8.73 -8.67
N ALA A 117 1.42 -8.37 -8.08
CA ALA A 117 1.92 -9.01 -6.88
C ALA A 117 1.18 -8.58 -5.60
N LEU A 118 0.71 -7.33 -5.51
CA LEU A 118 -0.12 -6.86 -4.39
C LEU A 118 -1.47 -7.57 -4.42
N HIS A 119 -2.13 -7.60 -5.58
CA HIS A 119 -3.39 -8.28 -5.72
C HIS A 119 -3.28 -9.79 -5.52
N ALA A 120 -2.22 -10.41 -6.04
CA ALA A 120 -1.98 -11.84 -5.87
C ALA A 120 -1.88 -12.27 -4.40
N ARG A 121 -1.51 -11.36 -3.49
CA ARG A 121 -1.51 -11.62 -2.05
C ARG A 121 -2.93 -11.82 -1.49
N TYR A 122 -3.90 -11.05 -1.96
CA TYR A 122 -5.24 -10.99 -1.37
C TYR A 122 -6.29 -11.74 -2.18
N LEU A 123 -6.20 -11.78 -3.50
CA LEU A 123 -7.20 -12.38 -4.40
C LEU A 123 -6.87 -13.86 -4.74
N THR A 124 -6.38 -14.61 -3.76
CA THR A 124 -6.00 -16.02 -3.95
C THR A 124 -7.19 -16.95 -4.19
N ASP A 125 -6.92 -18.19 -4.61
CA ASP A 125 -7.93 -19.27 -4.63
C ASP A 125 -8.65 -19.41 -3.29
N ALA A 126 -7.90 -19.33 -2.20
CA ALA A 126 -8.45 -19.45 -0.85
C ALA A 126 -9.39 -18.29 -0.52
N PHE A 127 -9.05 -17.06 -0.93
CA PHE A 127 -9.92 -15.89 -0.77
C PHE A 127 -11.22 -16.06 -1.57
N ALA A 128 -11.12 -16.41 -2.85
CA ALA A 128 -12.27 -16.62 -3.71
C ALA A 128 -13.17 -17.75 -3.18
N ALA A 129 -12.60 -18.86 -2.70
CA ALA A 129 -13.37 -19.94 -2.09
C ALA A 129 -14.10 -19.47 -0.81
N ALA A 130 -13.39 -18.79 0.08
CA ALA A 130 -13.91 -18.30 1.36
C ALA A 130 -15.04 -17.25 1.20
N HIS A 131 -14.97 -16.45 0.13
CA HIS A 131 -15.91 -15.34 -0.13
C HIS A 131 -16.77 -15.53 -1.38
N SER A 132 -16.82 -16.75 -1.93
CA SER A 132 -17.53 -17.08 -3.18
C SER A 132 -19.01 -16.70 -3.14
N LYS A 133 -19.70 -16.98 -2.03
CA LYS A 133 -21.12 -16.63 -1.85
C LYS A 133 -21.36 -15.13 -1.85
N ASP A 134 -20.52 -14.38 -1.14
CA ASP A 134 -20.61 -12.92 -1.06
C ASP A 134 -20.42 -12.31 -2.46
N LEU A 135 -19.40 -12.77 -3.20
CA LEU A 135 -19.10 -12.31 -4.55
C LEU A 135 -20.17 -12.70 -5.57
N GLN A 136 -20.72 -13.91 -5.50
CA GLN A 136 -21.83 -14.35 -6.38
C GLN A 136 -23.10 -13.53 -6.16
N SER A 137 -23.32 -13.03 -4.94
CA SER A 137 -24.46 -12.18 -4.62
C SER A 137 -24.22 -10.68 -4.89
N ALA A 138 -22.99 -10.29 -5.24
CA ALA A 138 -22.63 -8.90 -5.45
C ALA A 138 -23.18 -8.36 -6.77
N THR A 139 -23.68 -7.13 -6.75
CA THR A 139 -24.08 -6.41 -7.96
C THR A 139 -22.85 -5.89 -8.72
N ASP A 140 -23.02 -5.51 -9.99
CA ASP A 140 -21.94 -4.89 -10.78
C ASP A 140 -21.33 -3.67 -10.08
N GLU A 141 -22.18 -2.84 -9.47
CA GLU A 141 -21.75 -1.66 -8.71
C GLU A 141 -20.85 -2.06 -7.54
N ILE A 142 -21.23 -3.08 -6.77
CA ILE A 142 -20.41 -3.58 -5.66
C ILE A 142 -19.07 -4.13 -6.19
N LEU A 143 -19.07 -4.89 -7.29
CA LEU A 143 -17.83 -5.39 -7.89
C LEU A 143 -16.90 -4.26 -8.35
N ARG A 144 -17.46 -3.16 -8.86
CA ARG A 144 -16.68 -1.96 -9.20
C ARG A 144 -16.11 -1.26 -7.98
N GLU A 145 -16.86 -1.16 -6.90
CA GLU A 145 -16.36 -0.58 -5.65
C GLU A 145 -15.21 -1.41 -5.07
N LEU A 146 -15.35 -2.73 -5.07
CA LEU A 146 -14.31 -3.66 -4.64
C LEU A 146 -13.06 -3.60 -5.52
N ALA A 147 -13.23 -3.35 -6.82
CA ALA A 147 -12.14 -3.19 -7.79
C ALA A 147 -11.55 -1.77 -7.85
N THR A 148 -11.93 -0.89 -6.93
CA THR A 148 -11.42 0.49 -6.87
C THR A 148 -10.48 0.64 -5.67
N SER A 149 -9.37 1.37 -5.83
CA SER A 149 -8.57 1.88 -4.70
C SER A 149 -9.19 3.16 -4.17
N TRP A 150 -9.13 3.38 -2.86
CA TRP A 150 -9.83 4.47 -2.18
C TRP A 150 -8.90 5.25 -1.26
N GLY A 151 -9.09 6.57 -1.23
CA GLY A 151 -8.61 7.46 -0.18
C GLY A 151 -7.10 7.67 -0.11
N TYR A 152 -6.65 8.09 1.07
CA TYR A 152 -5.30 8.61 1.30
C TYR A 152 -4.17 7.68 0.87
N THR A 153 -4.28 6.40 1.21
CA THR A 153 -3.27 5.37 0.96
C THR A 153 -3.66 4.41 -0.16
N GLN A 154 -4.73 4.74 -0.92
CA GLN A 154 -5.21 3.95 -2.06
C GLN A 154 -5.49 2.48 -1.72
N ILE A 155 -6.25 2.24 -0.63
CA ILE A 155 -6.66 0.88 -0.22
C ILE A 155 -7.66 0.33 -1.22
N MET A 156 -7.39 -0.84 -1.80
CA MET A 156 -8.35 -1.52 -2.69
C MET A 156 -9.60 -1.96 -1.93
N GLY A 157 -10.78 -1.75 -2.52
CA GLY A 157 -12.07 -2.06 -1.91
C GLY A 157 -12.23 -3.54 -1.54
N TYR A 158 -11.66 -4.48 -2.31
CA TYR A 158 -11.73 -5.91 -1.99
C TYR A 158 -11.07 -6.25 -0.65
N HIS A 159 -10.14 -5.42 -0.13
CA HIS A 159 -9.58 -5.64 1.21
C HIS A 159 -10.64 -5.53 2.31
N MET A 160 -11.78 -4.90 2.03
CA MET A 160 -12.88 -4.75 2.97
C MET A 160 -13.75 -6.01 3.11
N ILE A 161 -13.61 -6.98 2.20
CA ILE A 161 -14.37 -8.23 2.29
C ILE A 161 -14.02 -8.96 3.58
N GLY A 162 -15.04 -9.38 4.33
CA GLY A 162 -14.88 -10.04 5.62
C GLY A 162 -14.37 -9.12 6.75
N ARG A 163 -14.26 -7.81 6.53
CA ARG A 163 -13.87 -6.83 7.54
C ARG A 163 -15.06 -5.96 7.94
N PRO A 164 -15.08 -5.43 9.18
CA PRO A 164 -16.13 -4.51 9.58
C PRO A 164 -16.06 -3.21 8.75
N GLY A 165 -17.23 -2.72 8.36
CA GLY A 165 -17.42 -1.47 7.63
C GLY A 165 -17.67 -1.64 6.13
N GLU A 166 -18.03 -0.54 5.48
CA GLU A 166 -18.32 -0.48 4.04
C GLU A 166 -17.13 0.10 3.27
N VAL A 167 -17.02 -0.24 1.98
CA VAL A 167 -15.94 0.24 1.10
C VAL A 167 -15.85 1.78 1.10
N ARG A 168 -17.00 2.47 1.05
CA ARG A 168 -17.05 3.93 1.04
C ARG A 168 -16.53 4.58 2.32
N GLN A 169 -16.49 3.86 3.43
CA GLN A 169 -15.87 4.36 4.67
C GLN A 169 -14.35 4.51 4.53
N LEU A 170 -13.71 3.95 3.50
CA LEU A 170 -12.31 4.25 3.17
C LEU A 170 -12.08 5.71 2.77
N LEU A 171 -13.12 6.51 2.53
CA LEU A 171 -13.01 7.96 2.36
C LEU A 171 -12.92 8.71 3.70
N GLU A 172 -13.36 8.09 4.79
CA GLU A 172 -13.35 8.70 6.14
C GLU A 172 -11.95 8.58 6.77
N PRO A 173 -11.26 9.70 7.09
CA PRO A 173 -9.85 9.67 7.48
C PRO A 173 -9.52 8.73 8.65
N ARG A 174 -10.32 8.78 9.72
CA ARG A 174 -10.11 7.93 10.91
C ARG A 174 -10.27 6.45 10.61
N PHE A 175 -11.25 6.09 9.78
CA PHE A 175 -11.46 4.70 9.36
C PHE A 175 -10.33 4.24 8.43
N HIS A 176 -9.98 5.08 7.46
CA HIS A 176 -8.95 4.84 6.47
C HIS A 176 -7.61 4.49 7.11
N PHE A 177 -7.09 5.32 8.01
CA PHE A 177 -5.78 5.08 8.61
C PHE A 177 -5.75 3.89 9.57
N ARG A 178 -6.87 3.60 10.26
CA ARG A 178 -7.00 2.36 11.05
C ARG A 178 -6.94 1.12 10.15
N MET A 179 -7.61 1.15 9.00
CA MET A 179 -7.54 0.05 8.04
C MET A 179 -6.15 -0.08 7.43
N ALA A 180 -5.47 1.04 7.12
CA ALA A 180 -4.10 1.03 6.62
C ALA A 180 -3.14 0.36 7.62
N ILE A 181 -3.24 0.70 8.92
CA ILE A 181 -2.46 0.03 9.99
C ILE A 181 -2.76 -1.47 10.03
N ARG A 182 -4.03 -1.87 9.89
CA ARG A 182 -4.40 -3.28 9.90
C ARG A 182 -3.76 -4.04 8.73
N LEU A 183 -3.81 -3.50 7.52
CA LEU A 183 -3.17 -4.11 6.35
C LEU A 183 -1.64 -4.13 6.49
N LEU A 184 -1.03 -3.05 6.98
CA LEU A 184 0.41 -3.03 7.29
C LEU A 184 0.81 -4.09 8.31
N SER A 185 -0.02 -4.33 9.33
CA SER A 185 0.26 -5.35 10.34
C SER A 185 0.34 -6.77 9.76
N GLU A 186 -0.46 -7.07 8.73
CA GLU A 186 -0.41 -8.36 8.03
C GLU A 186 0.92 -8.52 7.28
N PHE A 187 1.40 -7.47 6.62
CA PHE A 187 2.73 -7.48 5.98
C PHE A 187 3.87 -7.62 7.00
N ILE A 188 3.78 -6.90 8.12
CA ILE A 188 4.77 -6.95 9.20
C ILE A 188 4.88 -8.37 9.76
N VAL A 189 3.74 -9.03 10.01
CA VAL A 189 3.71 -10.40 10.53
C VAL A 189 4.23 -11.40 9.50
N ASP A 190 3.72 -11.35 8.28
CA ASP A 190 4.03 -12.36 7.26
C ASP A 190 5.49 -12.30 6.79
N TYR A 191 6.04 -11.09 6.68
CA TYR A 191 7.41 -10.87 6.20
C TYR A 191 8.41 -10.55 7.31
N GLN A 192 7.97 -10.51 8.57
CA GLN A 192 8.81 -10.19 9.74
C GLN A 192 9.57 -8.85 9.60
N VAL A 193 8.95 -7.88 8.93
CA VAL A 193 9.53 -6.54 8.70
C VAL A 193 9.46 -5.73 9.99
N ASP A 194 10.58 -5.18 10.46
CA ASP A 194 10.58 -4.32 11.66
C ASP A 194 9.94 -2.95 11.34
N PRO A 195 8.74 -2.64 11.86
CA PRO A 195 8.02 -1.40 11.54
C PRO A 195 8.68 -0.14 12.11
N ARG A 196 9.74 -0.27 12.91
CA ARG A 196 10.51 0.86 13.46
C ARG A 196 11.76 1.18 12.66
N ARG A 197 12.18 0.30 11.76
CA ARG A 197 13.50 0.40 11.10
C ARG A 197 13.42 0.12 9.60
N GLU A 198 12.60 -0.82 9.18
CA GLU A 198 12.56 -1.34 7.81
C GLU A 198 11.49 -0.66 6.94
N PHE A 199 11.53 0.67 6.88
CA PHE A 199 10.54 1.46 6.14
C PHE A 199 10.55 1.24 4.63
N ALA A 200 11.72 1.01 4.03
CA ALA A 200 11.82 0.72 2.61
C ALA A 200 11.07 -0.59 2.24
N PRO A 201 11.32 -1.72 2.94
CA PRO A 201 10.48 -2.91 2.82
C PRO A 201 8.99 -2.65 3.04
N MET A 202 8.60 -1.83 4.01
CA MET A 202 7.18 -1.51 4.21
C MET A 202 6.55 -0.78 3.02
N PHE A 203 7.26 0.19 2.41
CA PHE A 203 6.80 0.84 1.18
C PHE A 203 6.68 -0.16 0.02
N CYS A 204 7.65 -1.06 -0.13
CA CYS A 204 7.58 -2.14 -1.12
C CYS A 204 6.39 -3.07 -0.87
N CYS A 205 6.13 -3.46 0.38
CA CYS A 205 4.99 -4.28 0.75
C CYS A 205 3.68 -3.61 0.35
N TRP A 206 3.52 -2.32 0.65
CA TRP A 206 2.32 -1.58 0.28
C TRP A 206 2.12 -1.52 -1.23
N ASN A 207 3.17 -1.22 -1.98
CA ASN A 207 3.08 -1.04 -3.43
C ASN A 207 3.03 -2.34 -4.24
N THR A 208 3.64 -3.41 -3.73
CA THR A 208 3.89 -4.63 -4.52
C THR A 208 3.44 -5.91 -3.83
N GLY A 209 2.92 -5.84 -2.62
CA GLY A 209 2.57 -7.00 -1.82
C GLY A 209 3.73 -7.73 -1.15
N ARG A 210 4.99 -7.28 -1.35
CA ARG A 210 6.20 -7.95 -0.83
C ARG A 210 7.36 -6.98 -0.57
N PRO A 211 8.28 -7.30 0.37
CA PRO A 211 9.30 -6.35 0.87
C PRO A 211 10.38 -5.93 -0.14
N TYR A 212 10.58 -6.70 -1.22
CA TYR A 212 11.62 -6.45 -2.22
C TYR A 212 11.07 -6.53 -3.66
N GLY A 213 9.79 -6.21 -3.84
CA GLY A 213 9.18 -6.13 -5.16
C GLY A 213 9.69 -4.93 -5.93
N ARG A 214 9.75 -5.06 -7.27
CA ARG A 214 10.00 -3.93 -8.15
C ARG A 214 8.74 -3.07 -8.19
N THR A 215 8.84 -1.84 -7.70
CA THR A 215 7.79 -0.83 -7.81
C THR A 215 7.70 -0.31 -9.25
N PHE A 216 6.53 0.20 -9.64
CA PHE A 216 6.37 0.84 -10.95
C PHE A 216 7.28 2.04 -11.14
N ASP A 217 7.13 2.98 -10.19
CA ASP A 217 7.95 4.15 -10.10
C ASP A 217 9.24 3.69 -9.41
N PRO A 218 10.39 3.71 -10.10
CA PRO A 218 11.66 3.28 -9.52
C PRO A 218 12.06 4.13 -8.31
N ASN A 219 11.50 5.35 -8.18
CA ASN A 219 11.77 6.27 -7.08
C ASN A 219 10.69 6.22 -5.98
N TYR A 220 9.72 5.31 -6.04
CA TYR A 220 8.60 5.23 -5.09
C TYR A 220 9.08 5.17 -3.64
N VAL A 221 10.03 4.26 -3.37
CA VAL A 221 10.59 4.05 -2.03
C VAL A 221 11.42 5.26 -1.59
N GLU A 222 12.29 5.78 -2.48
CA GLU A 222 13.11 6.95 -2.17
C GLU A 222 12.27 8.18 -1.85
N LYS A 223 11.21 8.43 -2.64
CA LYS A 223 10.22 9.48 -2.38
C LYS A 223 9.55 9.28 -1.03
N GLY A 224 9.14 8.05 -0.71
CA GLY A 224 8.53 7.72 0.57
C GLY A 224 9.43 8.06 1.76
N LEU A 225 10.69 7.59 1.74
CA LEU A 225 11.66 7.86 2.80
C LEU A 225 11.95 9.37 2.95
N ARG A 226 12.07 10.09 1.84
CA ARG A 226 12.26 11.55 1.86
C ARG A 226 11.04 12.26 2.46
N ARG A 227 9.83 11.84 2.11
CA ARG A 227 8.57 12.39 2.63
C ARG A 227 8.42 12.12 4.13
N MET A 228 8.90 10.98 4.63
CA MET A 228 8.94 10.70 6.07
C MET A 228 9.78 11.74 6.81
N GLN A 229 10.98 12.06 6.29
CA GLN A 229 11.84 13.07 6.89
C GLN A 229 11.17 14.46 6.93
N ILE A 230 10.49 14.84 5.84
CA ILE A 230 9.74 16.10 5.78
C ILE A 230 8.59 16.10 6.81
N TYR A 231 7.84 15.00 6.91
CA TYR A 231 6.73 14.89 7.85
C TYR A 231 7.22 14.99 9.31
N ARG A 232 8.34 14.31 9.62
CA ARG A 232 8.99 14.41 10.92
C ARG A 232 9.40 15.84 11.27
N GLN A 233 9.93 16.61 10.31
CA GLN A 233 10.24 18.03 10.52
C GLN A 233 9.00 18.84 10.88
N PHE A 234 7.85 18.61 10.24
CA PHE A 234 6.61 19.30 10.58
C PHE A 234 6.13 18.95 12.00
N ARG A 235 6.21 17.68 12.41
CA ARG A 235 5.89 17.26 13.78
C ARG A 235 6.79 17.93 14.82
N GLN A 236 8.10 17.98 14.57
CA GLN A 236 9.07 18.64 15.45
C GLN A 236 8.78 20.14 15.58
N ILE A 237 8.46 20.83 14.48
CA ILE A 237 8.09 22.25 14.50
C ILE A 237 6.80 22.47 15.30
N ARG A 238 5.79 21.60 15.16
CA ARG A 238 4.56 21.70 15.94
C ARG A 238 4.79 21.48 17.43
N ALA A 239 5.61 20.49 17.80
CA ALA A 239 5.90 20.17 19.20
C ALA A 239 6.74 21.26 19.91
N ALA A 240 7.47 22.09 19.15
CA ALA A 240 8.26 23.20 19.68
C ALA A 240 7.48 24.52 19.80
N ARG A 241 6.19 24.54 19.40
CA ARG A 241 5.28 25.67 19.54
C ARG A 241 4.37 25.49 20.75
#